data_AF-A0A925VIG2-F1
#
_entry.id   AF-A0A925VIG2-F1
#
_cell.length_a   1.000
_cell.length_b   1.000
_cell.length_c   1.000
_cell.angle_alpha   90.00
_cell.angle_beta   90.00
_cell.angle_gamma   90.00
#
_symmetry.space_group_name_H-M   'P 1'
#
loop_
_entity.id
_entity.type
_entity.pdbx_description
1 polymer ?
#
loop_
_entity_poly.entity_id
_entity_poly.type
_entity_poly.pdbx_seq_one_letter_code
_entity_poly.pdbx_strand_id
1 'polypeptide(L)'
;QLIVPEPPSPNRRVLWAAALRLWAARPLLGIGPDVCRHVYGRQLGLQRFDERIHTNSLYLEVLTGTGAVGALAFATLLALVLWKGGKALLKRNVFEYEAQRLEEDAPDLDAGWWCLLATLLAVVAFLIHGVLDVFLAFTPTYLLFWLCVGMAAGLAQRQLSRTASAL
;
A
#
# COMPACT_ATOMS: atom_id res chain seq x y z
N GLN A 1 33.08 -26.28 8.91
CA GLN A 1 31.70 -25.92 8.51
C GLN A 1 31.54 -26.38 7.06
N LEU A 2 30.62 -27.30 6.78
CA LEU A 2 30.33 -27.70 5.39
C LEU A 2 29.56 -26.56 4.73
N ILE A 3 30.09 -26.02 3.62
CA ILE A 3 29.37 -25.06 2.78
C ILE A 3 28.28 -25.86 2.07
N VAL A 4 27.07 -25.87 2.64
CA VAL A 4 25.90 -26.41 1.95
C VAL A 4 25.52 -25.39 0.87
N PRO A 5 25.44 -25.77 -0.41
CA PRO A 5 25.04 -24.83 -1.46
C PRO A 5 23.64 -24.30 -1.17
N GLU A 6 23.48 -22.98 -1.26
CA GLU A 6 22.19 -22.31 -1.14
C GLU A 6 21.22 -22.88 -2.19
N PRO A 7 19.97 -23.18 -1.82
CA PRO A 7 18.98 -23.64 -2.78
C PRO A 7 18.75 -22.54 -3.84
N PRO A 8 18.55 -22.92 -5.11
CA PRO A 8 18.38 -21.94 -6.18
C PRO A 8 17.11 -21.11 -5.96
N SER A 9 17.26 -19.78 -6.00
CA SER A 9 16.13 -18.86 -5.89
C SER A 9 15.24 -18.95 -7.13
N PRO A 10 13.94 -19.29 -6.97
CA PRO A 10 13.05 -19.37 -8.12
C PRO A 10 12.83 -17.98 -8.73
N ASN A 11 12.59 -17.95 -10.04
CA ASN A 11 12.18 -16.73 -10.73
C ASN A 11 10.85 -16.22 -10.13
N ARG A 12 10.70 -14.89 -10.01
CA ARG A 12 9.46 -14.22 -9.57
C ARG A 12 8.20 -14.78 -10.23
N ARG A 13 8.21 -15.04 -11.54
CA ARG A 13 7.05 -15.60 -12.25
C ARG A 13 6.64 -16.99 -11.71
N VAL A 14 7.62 -17.81 -11.33
CA VAL A 14 7.38 -19.14 -10.74
C VAL A 14 6.80 -19.00 -9.34
N LEU A 15 7.35 -18.07 -8.53
CA LEU A 15 6.81 -17.76 -7.21
C LEU A 15 5.39 -17.21 -7.28
N TRP A 16 5.11 -16.32 -8.23
CA TRP A 16 3.79 -15.74 -8.43
C TRP A 16 2.76 -16.80 -8.84
N ALA A 17 3.14 -17.71 -9.74
CA ALA A 17 2.29 -18.84 -10.10
C ALA A 17 2.03 -19.77 -8.90
N ALA A 18 3.03 -20.03 -8.06
CA ALA A 18 2.86 -20.80 -6.84
C ALA A 18 1.94 -20.10 -5.83
N ALA A 19 2.10 -18.79 -5.63
CA ALA A 19 1.24 -17.98 -4.77
C ALA A 19 -0.23 -18.01 -5.24
N LEU A 20 -0.47 -17.84 -6.54
CA LEU A 20 -1.81 -17.93 -7.12
C LEU A 20 -2.45 -19.32 -6.95
N ARG A 21 -1.65 -20.39 -7.04
CA ARG A 21 -2.13 -21.76 -6.74
C ARG A 21 -2.48 -21.95 -5.27
N LEU A 22 -1.68 -21.38 -4.35
CA LEU A 22 -1.97 -21.40 -2.92
C LEU A 22 -3.24 -20.62 -2.59
N TRP A 23 -3.41 -19.44 -3.19
CA TRP A 23 -4.65 -18.68 -3.08
C TRP A 23 -5.86 -19.44 -3.62
N ALA A 24 -5.74 -20.08 -4.79
CA ALA A 24 -6.83 -20.85 -5.39
C ALA A 24 -7.31 -22.01 -4.49
N ALA A 25 -6.44 -22.55 -3.62
CA ALA A 25 -6.81 -23.56 -2.64
C ALA A 25 -7.61 -23.00 -1.45
N ARG A 26 -7.46 -21.72 -1.11
CA ARG A 26 -8.17 -21.03 -0.01
C ARG A 26 -8.56 -19.59 -0.40
N PRO A 27 -9.50 -19.40 -1.34
CA PRO A 27 -9.68 -18.12 -2.03
C PRO A 27 -10.22 -16.99 -1.15
N LEU A 28 -11.02 -17.32 -0.13
CA LEU A 28 -11.71 -16.30 0.69
C LEU A 28 -10.84 -15.73 1.81
N LEU A 29 -10.20 -16.60 2.60
CA LEU A 29 -9.44 -16.24 3.81
C LEU A 29 -7.92 -16.41 3.66
N GLY A 30 -7.46 -17.01 2.56
CA GLY A 30 -6.04 -17.28 2.35
C GLY A 30 -5.51 -18.40 3.24
N ILE A 31 -4.18 -18.50 3.27
CA ILE A 31 -3.44 -19.51 4.05
C ILE A 31 -2.82 -18.96 5.34
N GLY A 32 -3.03 -17.67 5.65
CA GLY A 32 -2.45 -16.96 6.78
C GLY A 32 -1.35 -15.99 6.36
N PRO A 33 -1.20 -14.83 7.03
CA PRO A 33 -0.13 -13.87 6.75
C PRO A 33 1.23 -14.54 6.83
N ASP A 34 2.14 -14.19 5.91
CA ASP A 34 3.54 -14.65 5.93
C ASP A 34 3.75 -16.17 5.75
N VAL A 35 2.68 -16.96 5.57
CA VAL A 35 2.79 -18.43 5.43
C VAL A 35 3.35 -18.83 4.06
N CYS A 36 3.17 -18.01 3.02
CA CYS A 36 3.54 -18.36 1.65
C CYS A 36 5.02 -18.77 1.52
N ARG A 37 5.93 -18.03 2.16
CA ARG A 37 7.38 -18.30 2.13
C ARG A 37 7.76 -19.66 2.74
N HIS A 38 6.93 -20.21 3.61
CA HIS A 38 7.17 -21.50 4.28
C HIS A 38 6.56 -22.70 3.52
N VAL A 39 5.71 -22.46 2.51
CA VAL A 39 4.95 -23.55 1.85
C VAL A 39 5.07 -23.56 0.33
N TYR A 40 5.61 -22.50 -0.30
CA TYR A 40 5.72 -22.43 -1.75
C TYR A 40 6.57 -23.56 -2.34
N GLY A 41 7.62 -24.00 -1.63
CA GLY A 41 8.50 -25.06 -2.12
C GLY A 41 7.77 -26.39 -2.31
N ARG A 42 6.78 -26.69 -1.46
CA ARG A 42 5.92 -27.88 -1.62
C ARG A 42 5.11 -27.82 -2.91
N GLN A 43 4.64 -26.64 -3.30
CA GLN A 43 3.91 -26.43 -4.57
C GLN A 43 4.81 -26.59 -5.81
N LEU A 44 6.13 -26.44 -5.61
CA LEU A 44 7.14 -26.60 -6.66
C LEU A 44 7.79 -28.00 -6.64
N GLY A 45 7.36 -28.90 -5.75
CA GLY A 45 7.97 -30.22 -5.58
C GLY A 45 9.39 -30.18 -5.00
N LEU A 46 9.79 -29.07 -4.38
CA LEU A 46 11.10 -28.88 -3.79
C LEU A 46 11.16 -29.49 -2.39
N GLN A 47 12.18 -30.30 -2.14
CA GLN A 47 12.44 -30.83 -0.79
C GLN A 47 13.24 -29.87 0.10
N ARG A 48 13.99 -28.94 -0.51
CA ARG A 48 14.72 -27.86 0.16
C ARG A 48 14.54 -26.58 -0.65
N PHE A 49 14.25 -25.48 0.03
CA PHE A 49 14.03 -24.17 -0.56
C PHE A 49 14.29 -23.08 0.48
N ASP A 50 14.48 -21.84 0.03
CA ASP A 50 14.75 -20.71 0.92
C ASP A 50 13.46 -20.09 1.46
N GLU A 51 13.19 -20.33 2.74
CA GLU A 51 12.00 -19.81 3.42
C GLU A 51 12.06 -18.29 3.70
N ARG A 52 13.17 -17.62 3.38
CA ARG A 52 13.29 -16.15 3.50
C ARG A 52 12.68 -15.42 2.29
N ILE A 53 12.35 -16.15 1.22
CA ILE A 53 11.88 -15.56 -0.03
C ILE A 53 10.37 -15.30 0.03
N HIS A 54 10.01 -14.02 -0.01
CA HIS A 54 8.62 -13.58 -0.19
C HIS A 54 8.19 -13.64 -1.65
N THR A 55 6.89 -13.42 -1.90
CA THR A 55 6.35 -13.39 -3.27
C THR A 55 6.93 -12.27 -4.14
N ASN A 56 7.64 -11.29 -3.56
CA ASN A 56 8.11 -10.08 -4.26
C ASN A 56 6.97 -9.32 -4.94
N SER A 57 5.78 -9.38 -4.34
CA SER A 57 4.62 -8.59 -4.73
C SER A 57 3.69 -8.47 -3.54
N LEU A 58 3.57 -7.27 -2.99
CA LEU A 58 2.68 -6.98 -1.87
C LEU A 58 1.25 -7.51 -2.13
N TYR A 59 0.77 -7.35 -3.36
CA TYR A 59 -0.58 -7.76 -3.74
C TYR A 59 -0.77 -9.27 -3.66
N LEU A 60 0.19 -10.05 -4.13
CA LEU A 60 0.13 -11.51 -4.03
C LEU A 60 0.31 -11.97 -2.59
N GLU A 61 1.14 -11.28 -1.80
CA GLU A 61 1.32 -11.60 -0.38
C GLU A 61 0.01 -11.37 0.40
N VAL A 62 -0.63 -10.21 0.23
CA VAL A 62 -1.91 -9.89 0.86
C VAL A 62 -2.99 -10.85 0.38
N LEU A 63 -3.09 -11.10 -0.93
CA LEU A 63 -4.10 -12.00 -1.50
C LEU A 63 -3.93 -13.44 -1.02
N THR A 64 -2.71 -13.96 -0.99
CA THR A 64 -2.43 -15.34 -0.57
C THR A 64 -2.59 -15.49 0.94
N GLY A 65 -2.16 -14.50 1.71
CA GLY A 65 -2.18 -14.55 3.17
C GLY A 65 -3.57 -14.32 3.77
N THR A 66 -4.34 -13.39 3.20
CA THR A 66 -5.64 -12.96 3.76
C THR A 66 -6.85 -13.33 2.89
N GLY A 67 -6.61 -13.87 1.70
CA GLY A 67 -7.64 -14.17 0.72
C GLY A 67 -8.31 -12.93 0.13
N ALA A 68 -9.39 -13.15 -0.60
CA ALA A 68 -10.16 -12.07 -1.25
C ALA A 68 -10.75 -11.08 -0.24
N VAL A 69 -11.12 -11.52 0.97
CA VAL A 69 -11.71 -10.66 2.00
C VAL A 69 -10.71 -9.60 2.48
N GLY A 70 -9.51 -10.03 2.88
CA GLY A 70 -8.49 -9.09 3.34
C GLY A 70 -7.92 -8.24 2.21
N ALA A 71 -7.74 -8.82 1.01
CA ALA A 71 -7.33 -8.06 -0.17
C ALA A 71 -8.34 -6.96 -0.53
N LEU A 72 -9.64 -7.26 -0.47
CA LEU A 72 -10.69 -6.28 -0.72
C LEU A 72 -10.70 -5.20 0.35
N ALA A 73 -10.60 -5.56 1.64
CA ALA A 73 -10.54 -4.57 2.72
C ALA A 73 -9.33 -3.63 2.57
N PHE A 74 -8.16 -4.17 2.23
CA PHE A 74 -6.96 -3.39 1.96
C PHE A 74 -7.14 -2.45 0.77
N ALA A 75 -7.67 -2.96 -0.36
CA ALA A 75 -7.94 -2.14 -1.54
C ALA A 75 -8.98 -1.03 -1.27
N THR A 76 -10.05 -1.35 -0.54
CA THR A 76 -11.08 -0.37 -0.16
C THR A 76 -10.51 0.74 0.71
N LEU A 77 -9.70 0.40 1.71
CA LEU A 77 -9.05 1.39 2.57
C LEU A 77 -8.21 2.38 1.74
N LEU A 78 -7.35 1.86 0.86
CA LEU A 78 -6.48 2.68 0.02
C LEU A 78 -7.28 3.53 -0.98
N ALA A 79 -8.29 2.94 -1.61
CA ALA A 79 -9.18 3.66 -2.52
C ALA A 79 -9.88 4.81 -1.83
N LEU A 80 -10.40 4.61 -0.61
CA LEU A 80 -11.06 5.67 0.17
C LEU A 80 -10.10 6.81 0.55
N VAL A 81 -8.86 6.47 0.93
CA VAL A 81 -7.83 7.47 1.27
C VAL A 81 -7.46 8.29 0.04
N LEU A 82 -7.17 7.64 -1.09
CA LEU A 82 -6.82 8.31 -2.34
C LEU A 82 -8.00 9.13 -2.89
N TRP A 83 -9.23 8.60 -2.83
CA TRP A 83 -10.44 9.31 -3.25
C TRP A 83 -10.66 10.56 -2.43
N LYS A 84 -10.69 10.44 -1.09
CA LYS A 84 -10.94 11.60 -0.21
C LYS A 84 -9.82 12.63 -0.34
N GLY A 85 -8.58 12.18 -0.43
CA GLY A 85 -7.42 13.02 -0.68
C GLY A 85 -7.51 13.78 -2.00
N GLY A 86 -7.78 13.07 -3.11
CA GLY A 86 -7.95 13.67 -4.43
C GLY A 86 -9.12 14.67 -4.47
N LYS A 87 -10.26 14.32 -3.86
CA LYS A 87 -11.41 15.24 -3.73
C LYS A 87 -11.05 16.52 -2.95
N ALA A 88 -10.26 16.38 -1.89
CA ALA A 88 -9.78 17.52 -1.11
C ALA A 88 -8.81 18.42 -1.92
N LEU A 89 -7.91 17.82 -2.70
CA LEU A 89 -7.00 18.56 -3.58
C LEU A 89 -7.75 19.34 -4.67
N LEU A 90 -8.76 18.71 -5.31
CA LEU A 90 -9.53 19.32 -6.40
C LEU A 90 -10.45 20.45 -5.95
N LYS A 91 -11.01 20.38 -4.73
CA LYS A 91 -11.91 21.42 -4.20
C LYS A 91 -11.23 22.77 -3.94
N ARG A 92 -9.89 22.78 -3.79
CA ARG A 92 -9.10 24.01 -3.68
C ARG A 92 -9.26 24.93 -4.91
N ASN A 93 -9.34 24.34 -6.11
CA ASN A 93 -9.41 25.07 -7.38
C ASN A 93 -10.67 25.94 -7.58
N VAL A 94 -11.73 25.75 -6.78
CA VAL A 94 -12.99 26.48 -6.96
C VAL A 94 -13.09 27.70 -6.03
N PHE A 95 -12.49 27.65 -4.84
CA PHE A 95 -12.64 28.70 -3.82
C PHE A 95 -11.47 29.67 -3.74
N GLU A 96 -10.24 29.23 -4.02
CA GLU A 96 -9.06 30.08 -3.87
C GLU A 96 -8.98 31.19 -4.92
N TYR A 97 -9.51 30.99 -6.13
CA TYR A 97 -9.51 32.05 -7.14
C TYR A 97 -10.31 33.29 -6.71
N GLU A 98 -11.40 33.10 -5.96
CA GLU A 98 -12.27 34.19 -5.49
C GLU A 98 -11.79 34.81 -4.17
N ALA A 99 -11.25 34.00 -3.25
CA ALA A 99 -10.76 34.45 -1.95
C ALA A 99 -9.36 35.12 -2.00
N GLN A 100 -8.44 34.63 -2.86
CA GLN A 100 -7.10 35.26 -3.02
C GLN A 100 -7.16 36.67 -3.64
N ARG A 101 -8.27 37.03 -4.29
CA ARG A 101 -8.46 38.40 -4.81
C ARG A 101 -8.69 39.42 -3.69
N LEU A 102 -9.03 38.99 -2.47
CA LEU A 102 -9.54 39.86 -1.41
C LEU A 102 -8.62 39.99 -0.17
N GLU A 103 -7.68 39.07 0.07
CA GLU A 103 -6.82 39.11 1.27
C GLU A 103 -5.33 38.87 0.93
N GLU A 104 -4.56 39.96 0.86
CA GLU A 104 -3.10 39.97 0.59
C GLU A 104 -2.24 39.51 1.78
N ASP A 105 -2.81 39.29 2.98
CA ASP A 105 -2.06 39.10 4.24
C ASP A 105 -2.31 37.76 4.98
N ALA A 106 -2.91 36.75 4.33
CA ALA A 106 -3.22 35.48 5.01
C ALA A 106 -1.99 34.53 5.12
N PRO A 107 -1.65 34.01 6.32
CA PRO A 107 -0.44 33.22 6.55
C PRO A 107 -0.49 31.80 5.96
N ASP A 108 0.55 31.43 5.22
CA ASP A 108 1.02 30.10 4.75
C ASP A 108 -0.02 28.95 4.67
N LEU A 109 -1.16 29.24 4.03
CA LEU A 109 -2.26 28.31 3.74
C LEU A 109 -1.83 27.14 2.83
N ASP A 110 -0.72 27.32 2.12
CA ASP A 110 -0.15 26.39 1.16
C ASP A 110 0.41 25.11 1.80
N ALA A 111 0.99 25.21 2.99
CA ALA A 111 1.72 24.09 3.59
C ALA A 111 0.86 22.84 3.79
N GLY A 112 -0.40 23.00 4.22
CA GLY A 112 -1.31 21.88 4.46
C GLY A 112 -1.75 21.14 3.19
N TRP A 113 -1.89 21.85 2.09
CA TRP A 113 -2.22 21.25 0.79
C TRP A 113 -1.00 20.56 0.18
N TRP A 114 0.17 21.20 0.23
CA TRP A 114 1.43 20.59 -0.21
C TRP A 114 1.76 19.34 0.60
N CYS A 115 1.54 19.36 1.92
CA CYS A 115 1.66 18.17 2.76
C CYS A 115 0.70 17.05 2.32
N LEU A 116 -0.56 17.38 2.01
CA LEU A 116 -1.52 16.39 1.52
C LEU A 116 -1.08 15.79 0.18
N LEU A 117 -0.69 16.64 -0.78
CA LEU A 117 -0.20 16.21 -2.08
C LEU A 117 1.03 15.30 -1.92
N ALA A 118 2.04 15.75 -1.17
CA ALA A 118 3.27 14.98 -0.93
C ALA A 118 2.97 13.63 -0.28
N THR A 119 2.07 13.59 0.70
CA THR A 119 1.71 12.35 1.39
C THR A 119 0.95 11.40 0.46
N LEU A 120 0.02 11.90 -0.37
CA LEU A 120 -0.69 11.07 -1.35
C LEU A 120 0.26 10.52 -2.41
N LEU A 121 1.21 11.33 -2.91
CA LEU A 121 2.24 10.88 -3.84
C LEU A 121 3.14 9.80 -3.21
N ALA A 122 3.50 9.95 -1.93
CA ALA A 122 4.23 8.93 -1.20
C ALA A 122 3.44 7.61 -1.11
N VAL A 123 2.15 7.66 -0.79
CA VAL A 123 1.28 6.46 -0.80
C VAL A 123 1.28 5.82 -2.19
N VAL A 124 1.07 6.59 -3.27
CA VAL A 124 1.09 6.07 -4.64
C VAL A 124 2.45 5.45 -4.98
N ALA A 125 3.56 6.07 -4.58
CA ALA A 125 4.90 5.51 -4.79
C ALA A 125 5.09 4.16 -4.09
N PHE A 126 4.62 4.02 -2.84
CA PHE A 126 4.61 2.73 -2.13
C PHE A 126 3.77 1.68 -2.86
N LEU A 127 2.59 2.05 -3.39
CA LEU A 127 1.74 1.11 -4.13
C LEU A 127 2.40 0.64 -5.43
N ILE A 128 3.05 1.54 -6.16
CA ILE A 128 3.82 1.18 -7.37
C ILE A 128 4.98 0.26 -6.99
N HIS A 129 5.74 0.60 -5.95
CA HIS A 129 6.86 -0.21 -5.45
C HIS A 129 6.39 -1.61 -4.99
N GLY A 130 5.22 -1.68 -4.34
CA GLY A 130 4.58 -2.92 -3.88
C GLY A 130 4.24 -3.92 -4.99
N VAL A 131 4.28 -3.53 -6.27
CA VAL A 131 4.14 -4.48 -7.40
C VAL A 131 5.28 -5.50 -7.39
N LEU A 132 6.50 -5.06 -7.03
CA LEU A 132 7.74 -5.83 -7.13
C LEU A 132 8.40 -6.11 -5.78
N ASP A 133 7.82 -5.63 -4.68
CA ASP A 133 8.36 -5.77 -3.34
C ASP A 133 7.26 -6.00 -2.28
N VAL A 134 7.64 -6.60 -1.15
CA VAL A 134 6.78 -6.83 0.01
C VAL A 134 7.27 -5.96 1.17
N PHE A 135 7.25 -4.64 0.97
CA PHE A 135 7.78 -3.68 1.95
C PHE A 135 7.05 -3.73 3.31
N LEU A 136 5.82 -4.26 3.38
CA LEU A 136 5.11 -4.45 4.66
C LEU A 136 5.77 -5.51 5.55
N ALA A 137 6.63 -6.37 5.01
CA ALA A 137 7.38 -7.35 5.80
C ALA A 137 8.50 -6.70 6.64
N PHE A 138 8.86 -5.44 6.37
CA PHE A 138 9.95 -4.76 7.05
C PHE A 138 9.42 -3.62 7.95
N THR A 139 9.90 -3.58 9.18
CA THR A 139 9.39 -2.67 10.22
C THR A 139 9.43 -1.19 9.86
N PRO A 140 10.56 -0.65 9.39
CA PRO A 140 10.64 0.78 9.07
C PRO A 140 9.68 1.20 7.96
N THR A 141 9.55 0.36 6.93
CA THR A 141 8.75 0.67 5.74
C THR A 141 7.25 0.45 5.98
N TYR A 142 6.85 -0.57 6.75
CA TYR A 142 5.43 -0.70 7.10
C TYR A 142 4.97 0.47 7.98
N LEU A 143 5.79 0.91 8.94
CA LEU A 143 5.45 2.04 9.81
C LEU A 143 5.34 3.33 9.00
N LEU A 144 6.31 3.60 8.13
CA LEU A 144 6.30 4.77 7.26
C LEU A 144 5.08 4.79 6.35
N PHE A 145 4.74 3.64 5.74
CA PHE A 145 3.56 3.52 4.90
C PHE A 145 2.27 3.85 5.67
N TRP A 146 2.05 3.22 6.83
CA TRP A 146 0.85 3.46 7.63
C TRP A 146 0.77 4.88 8.18
N LEU A 147 1.92 5.50 8.48
CA LEU A 147 2.00 6.90 8.85
C LEU A 147 1.54 7.80 7.69
N CYS A 148 2.03 7.56 6.47
CA CYS A 148 1.58 8.29 5.28
C CYS A 148 0.07 8.12 5.04
N VAL A 149 -0.46 6.90 5.14
CA VAL A 149 -1.90 6.64 4.99
C VAL A 149 -2.72 7.42 6.03
N GLY A 150 -2.30 7.40 7.31
CA GLY A 150 -2.96 8.14 8.40
C GLY A 150 -2.89 9.66 8.21
N MET A 151 -1.73 10.18 7.84
CA MET A 151 -1.55 11.62 7.55
C MET A 151 -2.41 12.07 6.37
N ALA A 152 -2.45 11.31 5.27
CA ALA A 152 -3.27 11.63 4.11
C ALA A 152 -4.76 11.68 4.48
N ALA A 153 -5.25 10.72 5.26
CA ALA A 153 -6.63 10.69 5.75
C ALA A 153 -6.96 11.91 6.63
N GLY A 154 -6.08 12.24 7.58
CA GLY A 154 -6.26 13.37 8.49
C GLY A 154 -6.22 14.73 7.77
N LEU A 155 -5.25 14.92 6.88
CA LEU A 155 -5.11 16.14 6.08
C LEU A 155 -6.30 16.34 5.13
N ALA A 156 -6.75 15.27 4.46
CA ALA A 156 -7.92 15.33 3.58
C ALA A 156 -9.19 15.75 4.33
N GLN A 157 -9.43 15.19 5.53
CA GLN A 157 -10.58 15.55 6.36
C GLN A 157 -10.54 17.02 6.79
N ARG A 158 -9.36 17.53 7.19
CA ARG A 158 -9.17 18.93 7.56
C ARG A 158 -9.49 19.87 6.39
N GLN A 159 -8.96 19.59 5.21
CA GLN A 159 -9.19 20.41 4.01
C GLN A 159 -10.68 20.43 3.62
N LEU A 160 -11.34 19.26 3.60
CA LEU A 160 -12.76 19.17 3.27
C LEU A 160 -13.66 19.91 4.27
N SER A 161 -13.33 19.87 5.56
CA SER A 161 -14.12 20.53 6.62
C SER A 161 -13.98 22.06 6.56
N ARG A 162 -12.80 22.56 6.17
CA ARG A 162 -12.57 23.99 5.96
C ARG A 162 -13.40 24.55 4.80
N THR A 163 -13.39 23.88 3.65
CA THR A 163 -14.23 24.30 2.50
C THR A 163 -15.71 24.33 2.85
N ALA A 164 -16.19 23.41 3.70
CA ALA A 164 -17.59 23.39 4.12
C ALA A 164 -17.96 24.54 5.07
N SER A 165 -17.01 25.09 5.83
CA SER A 165 -17.24 26.19 6.77
C SER A 165 -17.19 27.57 6.10
N ALA A 166 -16.68 27.65 4.86
CA ALA A 166 -16.61 28.87 4.07
C ALA A 166 -17.84 29.09 3.16
N LEU A 167 -18.79 28.14 3.16
CA LEU A 167 -20.08 28.19 2.47
C LEU A 167 -21.18 28.66 3.42
#